data_AF-A0A9E2Z5B7-F1
#
_entry.id   AF-A0A9E2Z5B7-F1
#
_cell.length_a   1.000
_cell.length_b   1.000
_cell.length_c   1.000
_cell.angle_alpha   90.00
_cell.angle_beta   90.00
_cell.angle_gamma   90.00
#
_symmetry.space_group_name_H-M   'P 1'
#
loop_
_entity.id
_entity.type
_entity.pdbx_description
1 polymer ?
#
loop_
_entity_poly.entity_id
_entity_poly.type
_entity_poly.pdbx_seq_one_letter_code
_entity_poly.pdbx_strand_id
1 'polypeptide(L)'
;MPTYSLKRRLAAAAASEIERTRAEAEAAIAQARKSHERLREAIDILPQGIVFLDDEGRYILWNKKYAEIYSGSSDLFETGARLADTIRIGVARGHYPEAIGREEQWIAERLEKLSEPGERHEQKLADGRVILIEER
;
A
#
# COMPACT_ATOMS: atom_id res chain seq x y z
N MET A 1 53.93 27.19 15.56
CA MET A 1 53.05 26.05 15.16
C MET A 1 51.64 26.22 15.74
N PRO A 2 50.74 27.03 15.15
CA PRO A 2 49.36 27.23 15.65
C PRO A 2 48.29 26.43 14.86
N THR A 3 48.65 25.86 13.71
CA THR A 3 47.70 25.29 12.73
C THR A 3 47.10 23.94 13.12
N TYR A 4 47.72 23.20 14.06
CA TYR A 4 47.25 21.87 14.49
C TYR A 4 46.02 21.93 15.41
N SER A 5 45.86 23.01 16.19
CA SER A 5 44.75 23.20 17.14
C SER A 5 43.42 23.50 16.43
N LEU A 6 43.47 24.29 15.35
CA LEU A 6 42.28 24.66 14.57
C LEU A 6 41.71 23.47 13.80
N LYS A 7 42.56 22.65 13.16
CA LYS A 7 42.14 21.44 12.45
C LYS A 7 41.42 20.45 13.37
N ARG A 8 41.91 20.27 14.60
CA ARG A 8 41.32 19.34 15.58
C ARG A 8 39.97 19.84 16.13
N ARG A 9 39.82 21.15 16.32
CA ARG A 9 38.53 21.78 16.70
C ARG A 9 37.50 21.67 15.58
N LEU A 10 37.89 21.90 14.34
CA LEU A 10 37.01 21.75 13.18
C LEU A 10 36.55 20.30 12.99
N ALA A 11 37.46 19.33 13.16
CA ALA A 11 37.09 17.91 13.11
C ALA A 11 36.13 17.49 14.22
N ALA A 12 36.33 17.98 15.45
CA ALA A 12 35.42 17.71 16.57
C ALA A 12 34.04 18.35 16.37
N ALA A 13 33.98 19.57 15.84
CA ALA A 13 32.72 20.25 15.52
C ALA A 13 31.96 19.50 14.40
N ALA A 14 32.65 19.11 13.32
CA ALA A 14 32.05 18.33 12.25
C ALA A 14 31.53 16.96 12.72
N ALA A 15 32.27 16.27 13.59
CA ALA A 15 31.82 15.01 14.18
C ALA A 15 30.56 15.20 15.05
N SER A 16 30.49 16.27 15.82
CA SER A 16 29.30 16.60 16.63
C SER A 16 28.08 16.96 15.78
N GLU A 17 28.28 17.64 14.64
CA GLU A 17 27.21 17.96 13.69
C GLU A 17 26.65 16.68 13.05
N ILE A 18 27.52 15.77 12.61
CA ILE A 18 27.13 14.48 12.02
C ILE A 18 26.34 13.64 13.02
N GLU A 19 26.80 13.53 14.27
CA GLU A 19 26.08 12.79 15.32
C GLU A 19 24.70 13.40 15.60
N ARG A 20 24.60 14.73 15.60
CA ARG A 20 23.31 15.42 15.78
C ARG A 20 22.36 15.15 14.61
N THR A 21 22.81 15.31 13.38
CA THR A 21 21.99 15.04 12.18
C THR A 21 21.55 13.58 12.14
N ARG A 22 22.43 12.65 12.53
CA ARG A 22 22.09 11.22 12.61
C ARG A 22 21.02 10.96 13.66
N ALA A 23 21.16 11.50 14.87
CA ALA A 23 20.17 11.35 15.93
C ALA A 23 18.81 11.95 15.52
N GLU A 24 18.81 13.11 14.85
CA GLU A 24 17.60 13.73 14.30
C GLU A 24 16.94 12.85 13.22
N ALA A 25 17.73 12.27 12.31
CA ALA A 25 17.23 11.35 11.28
C ALA A 25 16.66 10.05 11.88
N GLU A 26 17.34 9.45 12.86
CA GLU A 26 16.87 8.25 13.55
C GLU A 26 15.55 8.51 14.30
N ALA A 27 15.44 9.67 14.98
CA ALA A 27 14.20 10.08 15.63
C ALA A 27 13.06 10.30 14.62
N ALA A 28 13.35 10.92 13.47
CA ALA A 28 12.37 11.12 12.40
C ALA A 28 11.88 9.78 11.82
N ILE A 29 12.78 8.83 11.57
CA ILE A 29 12.45 7.48 11.09
C ILE A 29 11.59 6.74 12.11
N ALA A 30 11.96 6.79 13.40
CA ALA A 30 11.19 6.15 14.47
C ALA A 30 9.77 6.72 14.56
N GLN A 31 9.64 8.05 14.46
CA GLN A 31 8.35 8.72 14.48
C GLN A 31 7.50 8.38 13.25
N ALA A 32 8.11 8.34 12.06
CA ALA A 32 7.43 7.92 10.84
C ALA A 32 6.92 6.47 10.94
N ARG A 33 7.77 5.55 11.44
CA ARG A 33 7.37 4.15 11.66
C ARG A 33 6.20 4.04 12.62
N LYS A 34 6.23 4.76 13.73
CA LYS A 34 5.15 4.78 14.72
C LYS A 34 3.84 5.34 14.16
N SER A 35 3.91 6.38 13.32
CA SER A 35 2.73 6.92 12.63
C SER A 35 2.15 5.92 11.64
N HIS A 36 3.00 5.21 10.89
CA HIS A 36 2.56 4.16 9.97
C HIS A 36 1.92 2.98 10.69
N GLU A 37 2.50 2.51 11.79
CA GLU A 37 1.93 1.45 12.65
C GLU A 37 0.54 1.85 13.18
N ARG A 38 0.39 3.08 13.68
CA ARG A 38 -0.90 3.60 14.15
C ARG A 38 -1.94 3.69 13.04
N LEU A 39 -1.55 4.11 11.84
CA LEU A 39 -2.46 4.13 10.69
C LEU A 39 -2.95 2.71 10.38
N ARG A 40 -2.04 1.74 10.35
CA ARG A 40 -2.38 0.33 10.11
C ARG A 40 -3.33 -0.21 11.18
N GLU A 41 -3.05 0.04 12.46
CA GLU A 41 -3.94 -0.35 13.56
C GLU A 41 -5.33 0.30 13.43
N ALA A 42 -5.39 1.57 13.03
CA ALA A 42 -6.64 2.30 12.87
C ALA A 42 -7.50 1.78 11.71
N ILE A 43 -6.90 1.35 10.59
CA ILE A 43 -7.67 0.77 9.48
C ILE A 43 -8.03 -0.70 9.72
N ASP A 44 -7.25 -1.43 10.52
CA ASP A 44 -7.48 -2.86 10.81
C ASP A 44 -8.73 -3.11 11.67
N ILE A 45 -9.17 -2.13 12.44
CA ILE A 45 -10.41 -2.22 13.24
C ILE A 45 -11.67 -1.97 12.40
N LEU A 46 -11.53 -1.47 11.18
CA LEU A 46 -12.67 -1.13 10.34
C LEU A 46 -13.29 -2.39 9.74
N PRO A 47 -14.64 -2.51 9.74
CA PRO A 47 -15.33 -3.66 9.17
C PRO A 47 -15.33 -3.67 7.63
N GLN A 48 -14.89 -2.57 6.99
CA GLN A 48 -14.71 -2.46 5.55
C GLN A 48 -13.30 -2.90 5.13
N GLY A 49 -13.18 -3.50 3.95
CA GLY A 49 -11.88 -3.70 3.31
C GLY A 49 -11.35 -2.37 2.78
N ILE A 50 -10.11 -2.03 3.12
CA ILE A 50 -9.44 -0.81 2.66
C ILE A 50 -8.14 -1.19 1.98
N VAL A 51 -7.91 -0.57 0.81
CA VAL A 51 -6.65 -0.63 0.07
C VAL A 51 -6.26 0.79 -0.34
N PHE A 52 -4.97 1.10 -0.22
CA PHE A 52 -4.35 2.31 -0.75
C PHE A 52 -3.43 1.90 -1.90
N LEU A 53 -3.58 2.60 -3.01
CA LEU A 53 -2.75 2.43 -4.19
C LEU A 53 -1.96 3.70 -4.47
N ASP A 54 -0.84 3.58 -5.16
CA ASP A 54 -0.18 4.73 -5.78
C ASP A 54 -0.87 5.15 -7.09
N ASP A 55 -0.34 6.19 -7.74
CA ASP A 55 -0.82 6.73 -9.00
C ASP A 55 -0.71 5.76 -10.18
N GLU A 56 0.16 4.74 -10.06
CA GLU A 56 0.29 3.64 -11.02
C GLU A 56 -0.59 2.43 -10.68
N GLY A 57 -1.44 2.52 -9.64
CA GLY A 57 -2.31 1.43 -9.20
C GLY A 57 -1.56 0.29 -8.50
N ARG A 58 -0.46 0.60 -7.81
CA ARG A 58 0.31 -0.38 -7.03
C ARG A 58 -0.01 -0.30 -5.56
N TYR A 59 -0.02 -1.44 -4.88
CA TYR A 59 -0.33 -1.51 -3.45
C TYR A 59 0.67 -0.69 -2.62
N ILE A 60 0.14 0.23 -1.81
CA ILE A 60 0.87 0.91 -0.75
C ILE A 60 0.57 0.23 0.59
N LEU A 61 -0.72 0.03 0.88
CA LEU A 61 -1.22 -0.48 2.16
C LEU A 61 -2.58 -1.12 1.98
N TRP A 62 -2.91 -2.15 2.76
CA TRP A 62 -4.25 -2.70 2.89
C TRP A 62 -4.50 -3.11 4.34
N ASN A 63 -5.77 -3.16 4.75
CA ASN A 63 -6.14 -3.67 6.07
C ASN A 63 -6.40 -5.19 6.05
N LYS A 64 -6.48 -5.79 7.24
CA LYS A 64 -6.83 -7.23 7.39
C LYS A 64 -8.12 -7.59 6.70
N LYS A 65 -9.12 -6.71 6.78
CA LYS A 65 -10.44 -6.98 6.21
C LYS A 65 -10.40 -7.11 4.69
N TYR A 66 -9.58 -6.31 4.01
CA TYR A 66 -9.38 -6.43 2.57
C TYR A 66 -8.76 -7.77 2.18
N ALA A 67 -7.75 -8.23 2.94
CA ALA A 67 -7.14 -9.54 2.74
C ALA A 67 -8.13 -10.70 3.00
N GLU A 68 -9.02 -10.58 3.98
CA GLU A 68 -10.10 -11.55 4.23
C GLU A 68 -11.14 -11.59 3.10
N ILE A 69 -11.50 -10.42 2.57
CA ILE A 69 -12.44 -10.30 1.44
C ILE A 69 -11.87 -11.03 0.23
N TYR A 70 -10.61 -10.75 -0.11
CA TYR A 70 -9.94 -11.34 -1.27
C TYR A 70 -8.98 -12.48 -0.87
N SER A 71 -9.40 -13.35 0.05
CA SER A 71 -8.53 -14.38 0.65
C SER A 71 -7.89 -15.30 -0.39
N GLY A 72 -8.60 -15.66 -1.47
CA GLY A 72 -8.08 -16.48 -2.57
C GLY A 72 -6.94 -15.87 -3.38
N SER A 73 -6.79 -14.54 -3.35
CA SER A 73 -5.73 -13.79 -4.04
C SER A 73 -4.85 -12.98 -3.09
N SER A 74 -5.06 -13.10 -1.78
CA SER A 74 -4.31 -12.34 -0.77
C SER A 74 -2.83 -12.70 -0.72
N ASP A 75 -2.46 -13.88 -1.23
CA ASP A 75 -1.07 -14.32 -1.45
C ASP A 75 -0.33 -13.46 -2.49
N LEU A 76 -1.05 -12.70 -3.31
CA LEU A 76 -0.49 -11.83 -4.34
C LEU A 76 -0.28 -10.39 -3.85
N PHE A 77 -0.71 -10.06 -2.63
CA PHE A 77 -0.65 -8.69 -2.12
C PHE A 77 0.75 -8.39 -1.59
N GLU A 78 1.45 -7.50 -2.29
CA GLU A 78 2.79 -7.04 -1.96
C GLU A 78 2.91 -5.55 -2.24
N THR A 79 3.61 -4.81 -1.38
CA THR A 79 3.88 -3.38 -1.62
C THR A 79 4.60 -3.19 -2.95
N GLY A 80 4.07 -2.35 -3.83
CA GLY A 80 4.59 -2.11 -5.18
C GLY A 80 4.08 -3.07 -6.27
N ALA A 81 3.39 -4.16 -5.91
CA ALA A 81 2.71 -5.01 -6.87
C ALA A 81 1.51 -4.27 -7.48
N ARG A 82 1.25 -4.48 -8.78
CA ARG A 82 0.14 -3.86 -9.49
C ARG A 82 -1.17 -4.57 -9.18
N LEU A 83 -2.19 -3.82 -8.77
CA LEU A 83 -3.54 -4.35 -8.56
C LEU A 83 -4.05 -5.05 -9.83
N ALA A 84 -3.80 -4.47 -11.01
CA ALA A 84 -4.20 -5.06 -12.29
C ALA A 84 -3.69 -6.49 -12.50
N ASP A 85 -2.46 -6.79 -12.08
CA ASP A 85 -1.88 -8.13 -12.24
C ASP A 85 -2.52 -9.12 -11.26
N THR A 86 -2.80 -8.67 -10.02
CA THR A 86 -3.54 -9.48 -9.04
C THR A 86 -4.97 -9.78 -9.49
N ILE A 87 -5.65 -8.82 -10.14
CA ILE A 87 -6.98 -9.00 -10.70
C ILE A 87 -6.94 -10.04 -11.83
N ARG A 88 -5.99 -9.92 -12.77
CA ARG A 88 -5.82 -10.91 -13.86
C ARG A 88 -5.62 -12.32 -13.34
N ILE A 89 -4.74 -12.48 -12.34
CA ILE A 89 -4.51 -13.79 -11.72
C ILE A 89 -5.77 -14.26 -10.98
N GLY A 90 -6.49 -13.36 -10.29
CA GLY A 90 -7.75 -13.68 -9.62
C GLY A 90 -8.84 -14.14 -10.59
N VAL A 91 -8.93 -13.53 -11.77
CA VAL A 91 -9.82 -13.97 -12.87
C VAL A 91 -9.41 -15.35 -13.36
N ALA A 92 -8.12 -15.59 -13.62
CA ALA A 92 -7.62 -16.89 -14.04
C ALA A 92 -7.84 -18.00 -12.98
N ARG A 93 -7.84 -17.64 -11.70
CA ARG A 93 -8.18 -18.53 -10.57
C ARG A 93 -9.70 -18.70 -10.36
N GLY A 94 -10.52 -18.00 -11.13
CA GLY A 94 -11.98 -18.09 -11.04
C GLY A 94 -12.59 -17.35 -9.85
N HIS A 95 -11.89 -16.39 -9.24
CA HIS A 95 -12.42 -15.63 -8.08
C HIS A 95 -13.56 -14.68 -8.43
N TYR A 96 -13.74 -14.38 -9.72
CA TYR A 96 -14.73 -13.44 -10.24
C TYR A 96 -15.68 -14.18 -11.21
N PRO A 97 -16.83 -14.68 -10.73
CA PRO A 97 -17.77 -15.42 -11.57
C PRO A 97 -18.28 -14.63 -12.78
N GLU A 98 -18.40 -13.32 -12.66
CA GLU A 98 -18.88 -12.42 -13.72
C GLU A 98 -17.84 -12.18 -14.84
N ALA A 99 -16.60 -12.65 -14.65
CA ALA A 99 -15.56 -12.59 -15.67
C ALA A 99 -15.56 -13.83 -16.59
N ILE A 100 -16.21 -14.93 -16.19
CA ILE A 100 -16.17 -16.20 -16.92
C ILE A 100 -16.77 -16.01 -18.34
N GLY A 101 -15.97 -16.31 -19.36
CA GLY A 101 -16.34 -16.18 -20.77
C GLY A 101 -16.26 -14.75 -21.33
N ARG A 102 -15.79 -13.78 -20.52
CA ARG A 102 -15.57 -12.38 -20.91
C ARG A 102 -14.40 -11.76 -20.16
N GLU A 103 -13.35 -12.53 -19.93
CA GLU A 103 -12.29 -12.25 -18.95
C GLU A 103 -11.62 -10.89 -19.20
N GLU A 104 -11.10 -10.68 -20.42
CA GLU A 104 -10.42 -9.44 -20.80
C GLU A 104 -11.35 -8.23 -20.74
N GLN A 105 -12.60 -8.39 -21.19
CA GLN A 105 -13.59 -7.31 -21.14
C GLN A 105 -13.90 -6.92 -19.69
N TRP A 106 -14.10 -7.91 -18.82
CA TRP A 106 -14.38 -7.67 -17.41
C TRP A 106 -13.19 -7.01 -16.70
N ILE A 107 -11.95 -7.42 -17.01
CA ILE A 107 -10.74 -6.80 -16.46
C ILE A 107 -10.65 -5.34 -16.90
N ALA A 108 -10.85 -5.04 -18.18
CA ALA A 108 -10.83 -3.68 -18.69
C ALA A 108 -11.86 -2.77 -17.99
N GLU A 109 -13.11 -3.22 -17.89
CA GLU A 109 -14.18 -2.49 -17.20
C GLU A 109 -13.86 -2.30 -15.70
N ARG A 110 -13.23 -3.28 -15.05
CA ARG A 110 -12.86 -3.17 -13.62
C ARG A 110 -11.73 -2.16 -13.40
N LEU A 111 -10.76 -2.11 -14.31
CA LEU A 111 -9.64 -1.16 -14.26
C LEU A 111 -10.10 0.26 -14.62
N GLU A 112 -11.05 0.40 -15.54
CA GLU A 112 -11.68 1.69 -15.86
C GLU A 112 -12.40 2.28 -14.65
N LYS A 113 -13.19 1.46 -13.92
CA LYS A 113 -13.82 1.88 -12.66
C LYS A 113 -12.82 2.32 -11.58
N LEU A 114 -11.60 1.80 -11.61
CA LEU A 114 -10.53 2.18 -10.70
C LEU A 114 -9.89 3.51 -11.12
N SER A 115 -9.63 3.72 -12.42
CA SER A 115 -9.00 4.94 -12.93
C SER A 115 -9.95 6.13 -13.01
N GLU A 116 -11.25 5.87 -13.16
CA GLU A 116 -12.31 6.88 -13.18
C GLU A 116 -13.30 6.60 -12.04
N PRO A 117 -12.97 6.99 -10.79
CA PRO A 117 -13.84 6.79 -9.65
C PRO A 117 -15.19 7.46 -9.87
N GLY A 118 -16.22 6.64 -10.06
CA GLY A 118 -17.60 7.05 -10.26
C GLY A 118 -18.47 6.73 -9.05
N GLU A 119 -19.70 6.29 -9.31
CA GLU A 119 -20.59 5.81 -8.26
C GLU A 119 -20.11 4.49 -7.65
N ARG A 120 -20.57 4.22 -6.43
CA ARG A 120 -20.36 2.93 -5.77
C ARG A 120 -20.90 1.81 -6.65
N HIS A 121 -20.15 0.72 -6.74
CA HIS A 121 -20.55 -0.42 -7.57
C HIS A 121 -20.40 -1.73 -6.81
N GLU A 122 -21.20 -2.72 -7.18
CA GLU A 122 -21.13 -4.06 -6.61
C GLU A 122 -20.10 -4.92 -7.35
N GLN A 123 -19.45 -5.83 -6.62
CA GLN A 123 -18.62 -6.89 -7.17
C GLN A 123 -18.98 -8.22 -6.51
N LYS A 124 -19.25 -9.24 -7.34
CA LYS A 124 -19.51 -10.61 -6.87
C LYS A 124 -18.23 -11.41 -6.81
N LEU A 125 -18.05 -12.16 -5.73
CA LEU A 125 -16.91 -13.06 -5.52
C LEU A 125 -17.35 -14.53 -5.64
N ALA A 126 -16.39 -15.42 -5.88
CA ALA A 126 -16.63 -16.85 -6.08
C ALA A 126 -17.28 -17.58 -4.89
N ASP A 127 -17.14 -17.05 -3.68
CA ASP A 127 -17.80 -17.60 -2.48
C ASP A 127 -19.24 -17.11 -2.29
N GLY A 128 -19.79 -16.39 -3.28
CA GLY A 128 -21.16 -15.87 -3.27
C GLY A 128 -21.33 -14.54 -2.53
N ARG A 129 -20.27 -13.99 -1.91
CA ARG A 129 -20.34 -12.64 -1.34
C ARG A 129 -20.47 -11.60 -2.44
N VAL A 130 -21.29 -10.59 -2.17
CA VAL A 130 -21.38 -9.37 -2.98
C VAL A 130 -20.85 -8.22 -2.13
N ILE A 131 -19.84 -7.54 -2.62
CA ILE A 131 -19.22 -6.40 -1.92
C ILE A 131 -19.57 -5.11 -2.65
N LEU A 132 -19.84 -4.06 -1.89
CA LEU A 132 -19.99 -2.71 -2.40
C LEU A 132 -18.62 -2.03 -2.38
N ILE A 133 -18.16 -1.57 -3.53
CA ILE A 133 -16.88 -0.90 -3.72
C ILE A 133 -17.11 0.59 -3.90
N GLU A 134 -16.31 1.38 -3.19
CA GLU A 134 -16.21 2.82 -3.34
C GLU A 134 -14.72 3.14 -3.59
N GLU A 135 -14.42 3.62 -4.80
CA GLU A 135 -13.07 4.06 -5.19
C GLU A 135 -12.92 5.54 -4.83
N ARG A 136 -11.74 5.96 -4.34
CA ARG A 136 -11.48 7.33 -3.89
C ARG A 136 -10.06 7.77 -4.21
#